data_AF-A0A2V7DIK3-F1
#
_entry.id   AF-A0A2V7DIK3-F1
#
_cell.length_a   1.000
_cell.length_b   1.000
_cell.length_c   1.000
_cell.angle_alpha   90.00
_cell.angle_beta   90.00
_cell.angle_gamma   90.00
#
_symmetry.space_group_name_H-M   'P 1'
#
loop_
_entity.id
_entity.type
_entity.pdbx_description
1 polymer ?
#
loop_
_entity_poly.entity_id
_entity_poly.type
_entity_poly.pdbx_seq_one_letter_code
_entity_poly.pdbx_strand_id
1 'polypeptide(L)' 'MEVIAIAEPDARWRWEIRHGGAVVQRSDDQFDTAHDAIQDGKRRLLTLWTGEDRPTSHRRLQGRQSHRSG' A
#
# COMPACT_ATOMS: atom_id res chain seq x y z
N MET A 1 10.34 -4.17 -6.15
CA MET A 1 8.89 -3.95 -6.21
C MET A 1 8.52 -3.68 -7.64
N GLU A 2 7.49 -4.34 -8.15
CA GLU A 2 7.00 -4.19 -9.52
C GLU A 2 5.50 -3.90 -9.51
N VAL A 3 5.04 -3.07 -10.45
CA VAL A 3 3.61 -2.78 -10.67
C VAL A 3 3.21 -3.49 -11.96
N ILE A 4 2.18 -4.32 -11.90
CA ILE A 4 1.69 -5.11 -13.02
C ILE A 4 0.22 -4.76 -13.24
N ALA A 5 -0.17 -4.52 -14.49
CA ALA A 5 -1.58 -4.40 -14.86
C ALA A 5 -2.12 -5.79 -15.20
N ILE A 6 -3.26 -6.12 -14.59
CA ILE A 6 -3.97 -7.39 -14.76
C ILE A 6 -5.28 -7.09 -15.48
N ALA A 7 -5.54 -7.80 -16.57
CA ALA A 7 -6.82 -7.75 -17.27
C ALA A 7 -7.84 -8.64 -16.54
N GLU A 8 -8.98 -8.07 -16.19
CA GLU A 8 -10.14 -8.77 -15.65
C GLU A 8 -11.08 -9.22 -16.80
N PRO A 9 -11.96 -10.21 -16.57
CA PRO A 9 -12.85 -10.77 -17.60
C PRO A 9 -13.74 -9.73 -18.29
N ASP A 10 -14.12 -8.65 -17.61
CA ASP A 10 -15.00 -7.60 -18.11
C ASP A 10 -14.27 -6.51 -18.94
N ALA A 11 -13.11 -6.85 -19.51
CA ALA A 11 -12.21 -5.95 -20.24
C ALA A 11 -11.73 -4.74 -19.41
N ARG A 12 -11.85 -4.82 -18.08
CA ARG A 12 -11.32 -3.82 -17.15
C ARG A 12 -9.95 -4.24 -16.65
N TRP A 13 -9.20 -3.27 -16.16
CA TRP A 13 -7.85 -3.44 -15.68
C TRP A 13 -7.79 -3.21 -14.18
N ARG A 14 -6.94 -3.98 -13.51
CA ARG A 14 -6.51 -3.74 -12.14
C ARG A 14 -5.00 -3.66 -12.10
N TRP A 15 -4.45 -3.16 -11.01
CA TRP A 15 -3.01 -3.27 -10.78
C TRP A 15 -2.71 -4.15 -9.57
N GLU A 16 -1.56 -4.82 -9.62
CA GLU A 16 -0.94 -5.51 -8.50
C GLU A 16 0.47 -4.97 -8.27
N ILE A 17 0.85 -4.79 -7.01
CA ILE A 17 2.22 -4.54 -6.59
C ILE A 17 2.80 -5.85 -6.09
N ARG A 18 3.91 -6.28 -6.69
CA ARG A 18 4.61 -7.51 -6.31
C ARG A 18 6.02 -7.26 -5.77
N HIS A 19 6.46 -8.14 -4.89
CA HIS A 19 7.82 -8.19 -4.36
C HIS A 19 8.34 -9.62 -4.44
N GLY A 20 9.38 -9.86 -5.25
CA GLY A 20 9.95 -11.20 -5.41
C GLY A 20 8.91 -12.23 -5.88
N GLY A 21 7.99 -11.82 -6.76
CA GLY A 21 6.90 -12.66 -7.27
C GLY A 21 5.67 -12.77 -6.36
N ALA A 22 5.73 -12.34 -5.11
CA ALA A 22 4.58 -12.34 -4.20
C ALA A 22 3.77 -11.04 -4.32
N VAL A 23 2.43 -11.15 -4.37
CA VAL A 23 1.53 -9.98 -4.36
C VAL A 23 1.52 -9.36 -2.97
N VAL A 24 1.87 -8.08 -2.90
CA VAL A 24 1.87 -7.28 -1.66
C VAL A 24 0.59 -6.46 -1.55
N GLN A 25 0.11 -5.92 -2.68
CA GLN A 25 -1.13 -5.14 -2.73
C GLN A 25 -1.78 -5.26 -4.11
N ARG A 26 -3.11 -5.09 -4.16
CA ARG A 26 -3.92 -5.06 -5.37
C ARG A 26 -4.87 -3.85 -5.33
N SER A 27 -5.26 -3.35 -6.49
CA SER A 27 -6.34 -2.36 -6.57
C SER A 27 -7.70 -3.01 -6.34
N ASP A 28 -8.56 -2.36 -5.57
CA ASP A 28 -9.99 -2.70 -5.54
C ASP A 28 -10.72 -2.07 -6.73
N ASP A 29 -10.22 -0.90 -7.17
CA ASP A 29 -10.68 -0.17 -8.34
C ASP A 29 -10.39 -0.91 -9.65
N GLN A 30 -11.23 -0.62 -10.64
CA GLN A 30 -11.16 -1.14 -12.00
C GLN A 30 -11.01 0.03 -12.97
N PHE A 31 -10.05 -0.08 -13.88
CA PHE A 31 -9.65 0.95 -14.83
C PHE A 31 -10.01 0.53 -16.26
N ASP A 32 -10.34 1.50 -17.12
CA ASP A 32 -10.68 1.22 -18.51
C ASP A 32 -9.44 0.87 -19.35
N THR A 33 -8.25 1.31 -18.93
CA THR A 33 -7.00 1.05 -19.65
C THR A 33 -5.91 0.49 -18.74
N ALA A 34 -5.04 -0.33 -19.32
CA ALA A 34 -3.84 -0.82 -18.65
C ALA A 34 -2.91 0.34 -18.23
N HIS A 35 -2.87 1.42 -19.02
CA HIS A 35 -2.04 2.58 -18.71
C HIS A 35 -2.47 3.25 -17.41
N ASP A 36 -3.77 3.49 -17.25
CA ASP A 36 -4.31 4.13 -16.05
C ASP A 36 -4.09 3.27 -14.81
N ALA A 37 -4.31 1.96 -14.92
CA ALA A 37 -4.00 1.01 -13.85
C ALA A 37 -2.52 1.06 -13.44
N ILE A 38 -1.59 1.10 -14.41
CA ILE A 38 -0.15 1.21 -14.11
C ILE A 38 0.20 2.56 -13.45
N GLN A 39 -0.36 3.67 -13.93
CA GLN A 39 -0.07 4.98 -13.35
C GLN A 39 -0.57 5.09 -11.91
N ASP A 40 -1.76 4.56 -11.64
CA ASP A 40 -2.31 4.50 -10.29
C ASP A 40 -1.46 3.60 -9.38
N GLY A 41 -1.13 2.39 -9.83
CA GLY A 41 -0.29 1.47 -9.07
C GLY A 41 1.13 2.01 -8.79
N LYS A 42 1.72 2.78 -9.71
CA LYS A 42 3.00 3.48 -9.47
C LYS A 42 2.88 4.54 -8.38
N ARG A 43 1.78 5.29 -8.38
CA ARG A 43 1.51 6.30 -7.35
C ARG A 43 1.36 5.62 -5.98
N ARG A 44 0.61 4.53 -5.91
CA ARG A 44 0.43 3.76 -4.68
C ARG A 44 1.74 3.13 -4.19
N LEU A 45 2.56 2.59 -5.10
CA LEU A 45 3.90 2.09 -4.77
C LEU A 45 4.79 3.18 -4.16
N LEU A 46 4.73 4.40 -4.71
CA LEU A 46 5.47 5.54 -4.16
C LEU A 46 5.02 5.83 -2.72
N THR A 47 3.72 5.89 -2.45
CA THR A 47 3.15 6.10 -1.11
C THR A 47 3.56 5.01 -0.11
N LEU A 48 3.58 3.74 -0.56
CA LEU A 48 4.04 2.62 0.26
C LEU A 48 5.52 2.75 0.62
N TRP A 49 6.36 3.22 -0.32
CA TRP A 49 7.78 3.42 -0.09
C TRP A 49 8.03 4.61 0.85
N THR A 50 7.38 5.76 0.60
CA THR A 50 7.58 6.97 1.41
C THR A 50 7.05 6.81 2.84
N GLY A 51 6.33 5.73 3.13
CA GLY A 51 5.79 5.44 4.45
C GLY A 51 4.66 6.39 4.84
N GLU A 52 4.03 7.04 3.87
CA GLU A 52 2.86 7.88 4.11
C GLU A 52 1.62 7.03 4.44
N ASP A 53 1.60 5.78 3.96
CA ASP A 53 0.68 4.71 4.38
C ASP A 53 1.17 3.97 5.65
N ARG A 54 2.14 4.52 6.39
CA ARG A 54 2.54 3.94 7.67
C ARG A 54 1.30 4.02 8.58
N PRO A 55 0.75 2.89 9.06
CA PRO A 55 -0.29 2.95 10.08
C PRO A 55 0.25 3.82 11.20
N THR A 56 -0.52 4.82 11.61
CA THR A 56 -0.16 5.71 12.72
C THR A 56 0.37 4.80 13.81
N SER A 57 1.67 4.89 14.06
CA SER A 57 2.30 4.03 15.04
C SER A 57 1.61 4.41 16.33
N HIS A 58 0.68 3.56 16.81
CA HIS A 58 0.08 3.64 18.13
C HIS A 58 1.20 3.33 19.13
N ARG A 59 2.23 4.17 19.14
CA ARG A 59 3.19 4.31 20.19
C ARG A 59 2.41 4.99 21.30
N ARG A 60 1.62 4.19 22.02
CA ARG A 60 1.36 4.46 23.44
C ARG A 60 2.74 4.41 24.09
N LEU A 61 3.48 5.51 23.97
CA LEU A 61 4.42 5.92 24.98
C LEU A 61 3.57 5.98 26.25
N GLN A 62 3.59 4.88 27.00
CA GLN A 62 3.14 4.87 28.38
C GLN A 62 4.02 5.88 29.11
N GLY A 63 3.57 7.13 29.08
CA GLY A 63 4.01 8.13 30.01
C GLY A 63 3.48 7.76 31.38
N ARG A 64 4.43 7.31 32.23
CA ARG A 64 4.69 7.93 33.54
C ARG A 64 3.70 7.61 34.67
N GLN A 65 4.13 6.77 35.61
CA GLN A 65 3.88 6.93 37.06
C GLN A 65 5.12 6.45 37.83
N SER A 66 6.04 7.34 38.23
CA SER A 66 6.16 7.89 39.59
C SER A 66 6.14 6.84 40.71
N HIS A 67 7.31 6.31 41.08
CA HIS A 67 7.52 5.77 42.42
C HIS A 67 8.50 6.66 43.19
N ARG A 68 7.91 7.34 44.16
CA ARG A 68 8.54 8.15 45.20
C ARG A 68 9.18 7.16 46.19
N SER A 69 10.51 7.20 46.33
CA SER A 69 11.19 6.52 47.42
C SER A 69 10.94 7.30 48.71
N GLY A 70 10.32 6.64 49.68
CA GLY A 70 10.34 7.02 51.09
C GLY A 70 11.37 6.18 51.83
#